data_AF-A0A3D4X7X4-F1
#
_entry.id   AF-A0A3D4X7X4-F1
#
_cell.length_a   1.000
_cell.length_b   1.000
_cell.length_c   1.000
_cell.angle_alpha   90.00
_cell.angle_beta   90.00
_cell.angle_gamma   90.00
#
_symmetry.space_group_name_H-M   'P 1'
#
loop_
_entity.id
_entity.type
_entity.pdbx_description
1 polymer ?
#
loop_
_entity_poly.entity_id
_entity_poly.type
_entity_poly.pdbx_seq_one_letter_code
_entity_poly.pdbx_strand_id
1 'polypeptide(L)' 'MMCQICGAVTEKGFTTSVTDLGTCLIIVRNVPCYKCTECSEVMYTGDVVRRLEQVIETAKRMTQEVSIIDFGRAA' A
#
# COMPACT_ATOMS: atom_id res chain seq x y z
N MET A 1 -8.56 0.86 15.38
CA MET A 1 -9.32 -0.29 14.85
C MET A 1 -8.75 -1.56 15.47
N MET A 2 -9.47 -2.67 15.38
CA MET A 2 -8.99 -3.97 15.85
C MET A 2 -8.48 -4.77 14.65
N CYS A 3 -7.41 -5.53 14.85
CA CYS A 3 -6.85 -6.42 13.86
C CYS A 3 -7.88 -7.49 13.49
N GLN A 4 -8.14 -7.68 12.21
CA GLN A 4 -9.11 -8.69 11.74
C GLN A 4 -8.58 -10.13 11.83
N ILE A 5 -7.27 -10.31 12.09
CA ILE A 5 -6.62 -11.62 12.18
C ILE A 5 -6.55 -12.11 13.63
N CYS A 6 -6.00 -11.29 14.55
CA CYS A 6 -5.78 -11.69 15.94
C CYS A 6 -6.62 -10.93 16.97
N GLY A 7 -7.39 -9.93 16.55
CA GLY A 7 -8.23 -9.13 17.45
C GLY A 7 -7.48 -8.11 18.32
N ALA A 8 -6.16 -7.95 18.19
CA ALA A 8 -5.41 -6.95 18.96
C ALA A 8 -5.57 -5.52 18.40
N VAL A 9 -5.08 -4.52 19.13
CA VAL A 9 -5.11 -3.12 18.70
C VAL A 9 -4.15 -2.91 17.51
N THR A 10 -4.52 -1.99 16.64
CA THR A 10 -3.67 -1.53 15.54
C THR A 10 -3.31 -0.06 15.70
N GLU A 11 -2.12 0.31 15.26
CA GLU A 11 -1.61 1.68 15.27
C GLU A 11 -1.46 2.24 13.86
N LYS A 12 -1.61 3.56 13.71
CA LYS A 12 -1.37 4.23 12.43
C LYS A 12 0.12 4.20 12.11
N GLY A 13 0.45 3.91 10.85
CA GLY A 13 1.82 3.92 10.37
C GLY A 13 1.90 4.03 8.86
N PHE A 14 3.08 3.76 8.33
CA PHE A 14 3.35 3.71 6.91
C PHE A 14 3.97 2.38 6.53
N THR A 15 3.67 1.93 5.33
CA THR A 15 4.25 0.71 4.76
C THR A 15 4.60 0.91 3.29
N THR A 16 5.29 -0.07 2.73
CA THR A 16 5.56 -0.14 1.29
C THR A 16 4.68 -1.23 0.69
N SER A 17 3.84 -0.87 -0.26
CA SER A 17 3.07 -1.81 -1.07
C SER A 17 3.88 -2.21 -2.28
N VAL A 18 4.03 -3.51 -2.51
CA VAL A 18 4.71 -4.05 -3.69
C VAL A 18 3.67 -4.82 -4.51
N THR A 19 3.58 -4.50 -5.79
CA THR A 19 2.65 -5.13 -6.72
C THR A 19 3.43 -5.59 -7.94
N ASP A 20 3.49 -6.91 -8.11
CA ASP A 20 4.08 -7.55 -9.27
C ASP A 20 3.00 -7.80 -10.33
N LEU A 21 3.21 -7.26 -11.53
CA LEU A 21 2.33 -7.44 -12.68
C LEU A 21 2.92 -8.39 -13.73
N GLY A 22 4.00 -9.10 -13.39
CA GLY A 22 4.76 -10.00 -14.25
C GLY A 22 5.69 -9.26 -15.21
N THR A 23 5.20 -8.23 -15.89
CA THR A 23 5.99 -7.38 -16.80
C THR A 23 6.48 -6.08 -16.17
N CYS A 24 5.96 -5.74 -15.00
CA CYS A 24 6.25 -4.50 -14.29
C CYS A 24 6.15 -4.72 -12.77
N LEU A 25 7.19 -4.32 -12.04
CA LEU A 25 7.18 -4.30 -10.58
C LEU A 25 6.91 -2.88 -10.08
N ILE A 26 5.79 -2.69 -9.39
CA ILE A 26 5.38 -1.40 -8.84
C ILE A 26 5.60 -1.41 -7.33
N ILE A 27 6.41 -0.48 -6.84
CA ILE A 27 6.74 -0.30 -5.43
C ILE A 27 6.20 1.06 -4.99
N VAL A 28 5.13 1.06 -4.20
CA VAL A 28 4.55 2.28 -3.63
C VAL A 28 4.99 2.41 -2.18
N ARG A 29 5.83 3.41 -1.89
CA ARG A 29 6.33 3.71 -0.54
C ARG A 29 5.41 4.67 0.20
N ASN A 30 5.53 4.68 1.53
CA ASN A 30 4.82 5.60 2.41
C ASN A 30 3.29 5.50 2.32
N VAL A 31 2.77 4.30 2.09
CA VAL A 31 1.32 4.04 2.06
C VAL A 31 0.80 4.08 3.50
N PRO A 32 -0.16 4.98 3.85
CA PRO A 32 -0.75 5.03 5.18
C PRO A 32 -1.46 3.72 5.50
N CYS A 33 -1.21 3.14 6.67
CA CYS A 33 -1.81 1.89 7.07
C CYS A 33 -2.09 1.85 8.57
N TYR A 34 -2.80 0.81 8.99
CA TYR A 34 -2.92 0.40 10.38
C TYR A 34 -2.13 -0.89 10.57
N LYS A 35 -1.10 -0.86 11.42
CA LYS A 35 -0.27 -2.02 11.71
C LYS A 35 -0.67 -2.61 13.07
N CYS A 36 -0.92 -3.91 13.13
CA CYS A 36 -1.18 -4.58 14.39
C CYS A 36 0.08 -4.62 15.26
N THR A 37 -0.07 -4.34 16.56
CA THR A 37 1.05 -4.35 17.51
C THR A 37 1.57 -5.76 17.80
N GLU A 38 0.72 -6.78 17.64
CA GLU A 38 1.05 -8.17 18.01
C GLU A 38 1.48 -9.00 16.80
N CYS A 39 0.61 -9.15 15.80
CA CYS A 39 0.86 -10.02 14.65
C CYS A 39 1.51 -9.30 13.46
N SER A 40 1.76 -7.98 13.58
CA SER A 40 2.32 -7.13 12.51
C SER A 40 1.48 -7.06 11.22
N GLU A 41 0.22 -7.53 11.25
CA GLU A 41 -0.71 -7.43 10.13
C GLU A 41 -0.92 -5.98 9.70
N VAL A 42 -0.96 -5.74 8.39
CA VAL A 42 -1.11 -4.43 7.79
C VAL A 42 -2.51 -4.31 7.20
N MET A 43 -3.24 -3.29 7.62
CA MET A 43 -4.61 -3.04 7.19
C MET A 43 -4.74 -1.66 6.57
N TYR A 44 -5.46 -1.57 5.47
CA TYR A 44 -5.73 -0.31 4.78
C TYR A 44 -7.21 0.08 4.93
N THR A 45 -7.48 1.37 4.92
CA THR A 45 -8.85 1.87 4.80
C THR A 45 -9.27 1.92 3.34
N GLY A 46 -10.58 1.90 3.07
CA GLY A 46 -11.09 1.86 1.70
C GLY A 46 -10.69 3.08 0.86
N ASP A 47 -10.49 4.24 1.46
CA ASP A 47 -9.96 5.43 0.79
C ASP A 47 -8.49 5.28 0.37
N VAL A 48 -7.65 4.70 1.22
CA VAL A 48 -6.25 4.40 0.89
C VAL A 48 -6.18 3.37 -0.24
N VAL A 49 -6.98 2.30 -0.17
CA VAL A 49 -7.04 1.27 -1.21
C VAL A 49 -7.42 1.88 -2.56
N ARG A 50 -8.48 2.70 -2.59
CA ARG A 50 -8.92 3.38 -3.83
C ARG A 50 -7.82 4.26 -4.43
N ARG A 51 -7.12 5.04 -3.60
CA ARG A 51 -6.00 5.87 -4.10
C ARG A 51 -4.83 5.03 -4.57
N LEU A 52 -4.51 3.95 -3.85
CA LEU A 52 -3.44 3.03 -4.22
C LEU A 52 -3.70 2.40 -5.60
N GLU A 53 -4.94 1.99 -5.86
CA GLU A 53 -5.36 1.47 -7.18
C GLU A 53 -5.18 2.52 -8.29
N GLN A 54 -5.56 3.78 -8.05
CA GLN A 54 -5.36 4.87 -9.02
C GLN A 54 -3.88 5.10 -9.34
N VAL A 55 -3.02 5.07 -8.31
CA VAL A 55 -1.57 5.21 -8.48
C VAL A 55 -1.00 4.06 -9.30
N ILE A 56 -1.38 2.82 -8.97
CA ILE A 56 -0.96 1.62 -9.68
C ILE A 56 -1.42 1.67 -11.15
N GLU A 57 -2.68 2.05 -11.40
CA GLU A 57 -3.25 2.15 -12.75
C GLU A 57 -2.53 3.22 -13.60
N THR A 58 -2.13 4.33 -12.97
CA THR A 58 -1.36 5.38 -13.66
C THR A 58 0.04 4.87 -14.00
N ALA A 59 0.70 4.19 -13.05
CA ALA A 59 2.03 3.63 -13.25
C ALA A 59 2.06 2.54 -14.32
N LYS A 60 1.03 1.68 -14.37
CA LYS A 60 0.84 0.66 -15.42
C LYS A 60 0.95 1.24 -16.83
N ARG A 61 0.41 2.45 -17.06
CA ARG A 61 0.42 3.10 -18.38
C ARG A 61 1.80 3.61 -18.78
N MET A 62 2.73 3.77 -17.84
CA MET A 62 4.05 4.33 -18.09
C MET A 62 5.07 3.32 -18.63
N THR A 63 4.70 2.02 -18.74
CA THR A 63 5.45 0.96 -19.44
C THR A 63 6.94 0.87 -19.05
N GLN A 64 7.23 0.85 -17.75
CA GLN A 64 8.57 0.62 -17.21
C GLN A 64 8.65 -0.74 -16.51
N GLU A 65 9.82 -1.39 -16.55
CA GLU A 65 10.03 -2.69 -15.89
C GLU A 65 9.93 -2.59 -14.35
N VAL A 66 10.35 -1.46 -13.77
CA VAL A 66 10.24 -1.17 -12.34
C VAL A 66 9.81 0.28 -12.12
N SER A 67 8.80 0.51 -11.27
CA SER A 67 8.32 1.84 -10.91
C SER A 67 8.26 2.01 -9.39
N ILE A 68 9.03 2.97 -8.86
CA ILE A 68 9.03 3.32 -7.43
C ILE A 68 8.29 4.65 -7.24
N ILE A 69 7.20 4.62 -6.47
CA ILE A 69 6.28 5.74 -6.31
C ILE A 69 6.16 6.08 -4.82
N ASP A 70 6.13 7.36 -4.49
CA ASP A 70 5.81 7.82 -3.14
C ASP A 70 4.32 8.15 -3.05
N PHE A 71 3.59 7.49 -2.14
CA PHE A 71 2.14 7.63 -1.99
C PHE A 71 1.70 9.08 -1.70
N GLY A 72 2.48 9.82 -0.90
CA GLY A 72 2.16 11.19 -0.54
C GLY A 72 2.42 12.19 -1.67
N ARG A 73 3.32 11.85 -2.60
CA ARG A 73 3.71 12.71 -3.73
C ARG A 73 3.07 12.29 -5.06
N ALA A 74 2.41 11.14 -5.10
CA ALA A 74 1.62 10.70 -6.24
C ALA A 74 0.40 11.62 -6.40
N ALA A 75 0.46 12.46 -7.44
CA ALA A 75 -0.55 13.45 -7.81
C ALA A 75 -1.78 12.79 -8.41
#